data_AF-A0A132I0Y6-F1
#
_entry.id   AF-A0A132I0Y6-F1
#
_cell.length_a   1.000
_cell.length_b   1.000
_cell.length_c   1.000
_cell.angle_alpha   90.00
_cell.angle_beta   90.00
_cell.angle_gamma   90.00
#
_symmetry.space_group_name_H-M   'P 1'
#
loop_
_entity.id
_entity.type
_entity.pdbx_description
1 polymer ?
#
loop_
_entity_poly.entity_id
_entity_poly.type
_entity_poly.pdbx_seq_one_letter_code
_entity_poly.pdbx_strand_id
1 'polypeptide(L)'
;MKHFPLLAFLVICWACQPVSHRRFDPRVVDFQVEYSPIYAGNLYPSLILGLSHSNIASGDTQSLFTVSLVSPAKDAVVRIVVDSSAFSYVTILQEVLPVKGETYTLRPQIKWKYDKLYGTRQPVSVDLTFTCYVNDEEVDVKNIRLNCRSVNECLLGAVYKGRSYDFKWLFAGYVNEDHPYIDQILADILDEGVVNRFSGYQGGSVTVEDQVYAVWHYVLERGVSYSSITCTSNPSRSVRVQHIRFFDEVYNTRQANCIDACVFLASILRKIGLKPVIFVEPCHAYLGYYTDRQRRNIALLETTMTAWVQFPMLQRALDADGRLPAGQLDKLRPYLTVAQQKQYEDGDMSFEDLKRCVSRAIFVKASTYNRDSYQANKSAFADPTDTSYQQLDIEQLRQYVQPVK
;
A
#
# COMPACT_ATOMS: atom_id res chain seq x y z
N MET A 1 -34.51 86.27 -6.05
CA MET A 1 -33.27 86.38 -5.24
C MET A 1 -33.63 86.54 -3.78
N LYS A 2 -33.35 85.52 -2.96
CA LYS A 2 -33.05 85.60 -1.52
C LYS A 2 -32.68 84.18 -1.07
N HIS A 3 -31.41 84.02 -0.71
CA HIS A 3 -30.82 82.80 -0.14
C HIS A 3 -31.38 82.55 1.27
N PHE A 4 -31.60 81.28 1.61
CA PHE A 4 -31.67 80.79 3.00
C PHE A 4 -30.78 79.54 3.12
N PRO A 5 -29.99 79.40 4.21
CA PRO A 5 -28.94 78.38 4.30
C PRO A 5 -29.47 77.06 4.91
N LEU A 6 -28.93 75.94 4.42
CA LEU A 6 -29.12 74.61 5.01
C LEU A 6 -28.44 74.53 6.39
N LEU A 7 -29.22 74.20 7.43
CA LEU A 7 -28.69 73.71 8.70
C LEU A 7 -28.46 72.20 8.59
N ALA A 8 -27.22 71.76 8.83
CA ALA A 8 -26.86 70.35 8.93
C ALA A 8 -27.29 69.79 10.29
N PHE A 9 -28.18 68.80 10.30
CA PHE A 9 -28.47 67.99 11.49
C PHE A 9 -27.44 66.87 11.60
N LEU A 10 -26.64 66.92 12.66
CA LEU A 10 -25.70 65.88 13.06
C LEU A 10 -26.49 64.75 13.74
N VAL A 11 -26.78 63.67 13.01
CA VAL A 11 -27.35 62.45 13.59
C VAL A 11 -26.19 61.67 14.23
N ILE A 12 -26.11 61.69 15.56
CA ILE A 12 -25.20 60.84 16.33
C ILE A 12 -25.72 59.41 16.23
N CYS A 13 -25.12 58.63 15.34
CA CYS A 13 -25.37 57.21 15.21
C CYS A 13 -24.71 56.49 16.40
N TRP A 14 -25.51 56.04 17.38
CA TRP A 14 -25.05 55.06 18.36
C TRP A 14 -24.81 53.73 17.64
N ALA A 15 -23.57 53.48 17.25
CA ALA A 15 -23.14 52.17 16.79
C ALA A 15 -23.16 51.21 18.00
N CYS A 16 -24.27 50.48 18.17
CA CYS A 16 -24.31 49.31 19.04
C CYS A 16 -23.42 48.24 18.40
N GLN A 17 -22.13 48.19 18.78
CA GLN A 17 -21.29 47.04 18.47
C GLN A 17 -21.80 45.84 19.28
N PRO A 18 -22.16 44.71 18.66
CA PRO A 18 -22.45 43.51 19.41
C PRO A 18 -21.12 43.01 19.99
N VAL A 19 -20.88 43.30 21.27
CA VAL A 19 -19.84 42.62 22.04
C VAL A 19 -20.36 41.20 22.26
N SER A 20 -20.00 40.26 21.38
CA SER A 20 -20.21 38.84 21.67
C SER A 20 -19.32 38.49 22.86
N HIS A 21 -19.86 38.57 24.07
CA HIS A 21 -19.19 38.01 25.24
C HIS A 21 -19.21 36.49 25.08
N ARG A 22 -18.16 35.91 24.45
CA ARG A 22 -17.93 34.47 24.52
C ARG A 22 -17.84 34.10 26.00
N ARG A 23 -18.67 33.17 26.47
CA ARG A 23 -18.70 32.69 27.87
C ARG A 23 -17.39 32.03 28.25
N PHE A 24 -16.69 31.47 27.28
CA PHE A 24 -15.38 30.85 27.46
C PHE A 24 -14.33 31.57 26.62
N ASP A 25 -13.25 32.00 27.28
CA ASP A 25 -12.11 32.63 26.62
C ASP A 25 -11.28 31.55 25.89
N PRO A 26 -11.07 31.68 24.56
CA PRO A 26 -10.25 30.74 23.78
C PRO A 26 -8.83 30.58 24.33
N ARG A 27 -8.28 31.63 24.96
CA ARG A 27 -6.94 31.61 25.57
C ARG A 27 -6.87 30.76 26.84
N VAL A 28 -7.99 30.61 27.54
CA VAL A 28 -8.11 29.79 28.74
C VAL A 28 -8.33 28.33 28.37
N VAL A 29 -9.15 28.08 27.34
CA VAL A 29 -9.38 26.72 26.83
C VAL A 29 -8.16 26.17 26.10
N ASP A 30 -7.32 27.03 25.52
CA ASP A 30 -6.07 26.67 24.82
C ASP A 30 -6.26 25.47 23.89
N PHE A 31 -7.26 25.57 23.02
CA PHE A 31 -7.59 24.51 22.07
C PHE A 31 -6.48 24.37 21.02
N GLN A 32 -5.85 23.20 20.96
CA GLN A 32 -4.79 22.88 20.02
C GLN A 32 -5.13 21.61 19.25
N VAL A 33 -4.72 21.58 17.98
CA VAL A 33 -4.85 20.41 17.10
C VAL A 33 -3.51 20.15 16.46
N GLU A 34 -3.05 18.90 16.53
CA GLU A 34 -1.79 18.46 15.96
C GLU A 34 -2.05 17.26 15.04
N TYR A 35 -1.56 17.33 13.81
CA TYR A 35 -1.40 16.17 12.94
C TYR A 35 -0.04 15.52 13.22
N SER A 36 -0.01 14.18 13.29
CA SER A 36 1.18 13.44 13.68
C SER A 36 2.41 13.87 12.87
N PRO A 37 3.44 14.43 13.53
CA PRO A 37 4.57 15.06 12.85
C PRO A 37 5.47 14.03 12.14
N ILE A 38 5.32 12.74 12.46
CA ILE A 38 6.07 11.66 11.81
C ILE A 38 5.80 11.56 10.30
N TYR A 39 4.63 12.03 9.84
CA TYR A 39 4.26 12.01 8.43
C TYR A 39 4.62 13.31 7.69
N ALA A 40 5.26 14.27 8.37
CA ALA A 40 5.74 15.54 7.78
C ALA A 40 4.67 16.30 6.97
N GLY A 41 3.43 16.36 7.49
CA GLY A 41 2.31 17.05 6.86
C GLY A 41 1.69 16.31 5.65
N ASN A 42 2.10 15.08 5.38
CA ASN A 42 1.54 14.24 4.31
C ASN A 42 0.50 13.29 4.88
N LEU A 43 -0.67 13.24 4.24
CA LEU A 43 -1.72 12.26 4.49
C LEU A 43 -1.56 11.12 3.48
N TYR A 44 -1.38 9.89 3.96
CA TYR A 44 -1.17 8.71 3.10
C TYR A 44 -2.46 7.89 3.00
N PRO A 45 -3.17 7.92 1.84
CA PRO A 45 -4.36 7.08 1.64
C PRO A 45 -4.10 5.59 1.86
N SER A 46 -2.93 5.10 1.42
CA SER A 46 -2.51 3.70 1.58
C SER A 46 -2.46 3.27 3.06
N LEU A 47 -1.94 4.12 3.95
CA LEU A 47 -1.93 3.88 5.40
C LEU A 47 -3.36 3.82 5.96
N ILE A 48 -4.22 4.77 5.59
CA ILE A 48 -5.60 4.87 6.09
C ILE A 48 -6.43 3.67 5.64
N LEU A 49 -6.35 3.31 4.36
CA LEU A 49 -7.09 2.20 3.77
C LEU A 49 -6.59 0.86 4.30
N GLY A 50 -5.26 0.69 4.39
CA GLY A 50 -4.64 -0.49 4.95
C GLY A 50 -5.05 -0.73 6.41
N LEU A 51 -5.29 0.32 7.19
CA LEU A 51 -5.70 0.22 8.60
C LEU A 51 -7.22 0.34 8.84
N SER A 52 -8.04 0.29 7.77
CA SER A 52 -9.48 0.58 7.85
C SER A 52 -10.30 -0.39 8.72
N HIS A 53 -9.88 -1.65 8.83
CA HIS A 53 -10.59 -2.69 9.62
C HIS A 53 -9.76 -3.22 10.79
N SER A 54 -8.60 -2.63 11.08
CA SER A 54 -7.78 -3.02 12.21
C SER A 54 -8.59 -2.73 13.48
N ASN A 55 -9.12 -3.77 14.13
CA ASN A 55 -9.62 -3.62 15.49
C ASN A 55 -8.45 -3.15 16.34
N ILE A 56 -8.53 -1.91 16.79
CA ILE A 56 -7.59 -1.18 17.65
C ILE A 56 -7.56 -1.88 19.02
N ALA A 57 -7.06 -3.11 19.07
CA ALA A 57 -6.98 -3.92 20.29
C ALA A 57 -5.60 -3.82 20.95
N SER A 58 -4.58 -3.38 20.22
CA SER A 58 -3.35 -2.82 20.81
C SER A 58 -3.57 -1.33 20.97
N GLY A 59 -3.60 -0.81 22.20
CA GLY A 59 -3.93 0.58 22.55
C GLY A 59 -3.04 1.70 21.97
N ASP A 60 -2.34 1.45 20.88
CA ASP A 60 -1.67 2.42 20.04
C ASP A 60 -2.50 2.61 18.76
N THR A 61 -3.62 3.33 18.90
CA THR A 61 -4.23 3.96 17.72
C THR A 61 -3.11 4.75 17.06
N GLN A 62 -2.76 4.50 15.80
CA GLN A 62 -2.10 5.52 15.00
C GLN A 62 -3.12 6.63 14.73
N SER A 63 -3.54 7.31 15.79
CA SER A 63 -4.40 8.48 15.74
C SER A 63 -3.61 9.53 14.99
N LEU A 64 -4.01 9.75 13.74
CA LEU A 64 -3.39 10.73 12.86
C LEU A 64 -3.45 12.15 13.45
N PHE A 65 -4.46 12.39 14.29
CA PHE A 65 -4.70 13.68 14.95
C PHE A 65 -4.75 13.52 16.46
N THR A 66 -4.17 14.50 17.13
CA THR A 66 -4.31 14.72 18.56
C THR A 66 -4.94 16.10 18.77
N VAL A 67 -5.90 16.18 19.68
CA VAL A 67 -6.52 17.42 20.11
C VAL A 67 -6.24 17.60 21.59
N SER A 68 -5.75 18.76 22.01
CA SER A 68 -5.56 19.07 23.43
C SER A 68 -6.26 20.36 23.80
N LEU A 69 -6.82 20.41 25.02
CA LEU A 69 -7.46 21.61 25.54
C LEU A 69 -7.50 21.58 27.08
N VAL A 70 -7.61 22.74 27.70
CA VAL A 70 -7.80 22.92 29.15
C VAL A 70 -9.29 23.05 29.45
N SER A 71 -9.79 22.24 30.38
CA SER A 71 -11.20 22.27 30.76
C SER A 71 -11.54 23.59 31.50
N PRO A 72 -12.44 24.45 30.98
CA PRO A 72 -12.70 25.76 31.60
C PRO A 72 -13.67 25.69 32.80
N ALA A 73 -14.37 24.56 32.99
CA ALA A 73 -15.34 24.35 34.06
C ALA A 73 -15.36 22.89 34.53
N LYS A 74 -15.88 22.65 35.73
CA LYS A 74 -16.12 21.29 36.21
C LYS A 74 -17.22 20.65 35.38
N ASP A 75 -17.05 19.37 35.02
CA ASP A 75 -18.00 18.60 34.21
C ASP A 75 -18.34 19.29 32.87
N ALA A 76 -17.36 19.97 32.26
CA ALA A 76 -17.55 20.67 30.99
C ALA A 76 -17.80 19.67 29.86
N VAL A 77 -18.88 19.86 29.10
CA VAL A 77 -19.15 19.05 27.90
C VAL A 77 -18.40 19.66 26.74
N VAL A 78 -17.40 18.94 26.23
CA VAL A 78 -16.65 19.35 25.03
C VAL A 78 -17.16 18.58 23.84
N ARG A 79 -17.43 19.31 22.75
CA ARG A 79 -17.77 18.74 21.46
C ARG A 79 -16.82 19.29 20.40
N ILE A 80 -15.99 18.42 19.83
CA ILE A 80 -15.09 18.73 18.72
C ILE A 80 -15.76 18.27 17.43
N VAL A 81 -16.00 19.21 16.53
CA VAL A 81 -16.53 18.95 15.19
C VAL A 81 -15.39 19.10 14.20
N VAL A 82 -15.13 18.06 13.42
CA VAL A 82 -14.28 18.14 12.24
C VAL A 82 -15.20 18.26 11.04
N ASP A 83 -15.11 19.37 10.32
CA ASP A 83 -15.97 19.63 9.17
C ASP A 83 -15.70 18.63 8.03
N SER A 84 -16.68 18.49 7.14
CA SER A 84 -16.47 17.68 5.95
C SER A 84 -15.41 18.33 5.05
N SER A 85 -14.47 17.52 4.59
CA SER A 85 -13.48 17.90 3.58
C SER A 85 -13.69 17.14 2.27
N ALA A 86 -12.78 17.32 1.31
CA ALA A 86 -12.73 16.49 0.11
C ALA A 86 -12.58 14.98 0.44
N PHE A 87 -11.95 14.64 1.57
CA PHE A 87 -11.60 13.26 1.94
C PHE A 87 -12.28 12.76 3.21
N SER A 88 -13.06 13.57 3.92
CA SER A 88 -13.73 13.18 5.16
C SER A 88 -15.18 13.65 5.21
N TYR A 89 -16.02 12.86 5.87
CA TYR A 89 -17.33 13.29 6.36
C TYR A 89 -17.17 14.07 7.67
N VAL A 90 -18.24 14.74 8.09
CA VAL A 90 -18.29 15.38 9.40
C VAL A 90 -18.00 14.35 10.49
N THR A 91 -17.03 14.64 11.34
CA THR A 91 -16.68 13.83 12.51
C THR A 91 -17.03 14.61 13.76
N ILE A 92 -17.68 13.96 14.71
CA ILE A 92 -18.04 14.57 15.99
C ILE A 92 -17.45 13.70 17.09
N LEU A 93 -16.64 14.30 17.96
CA LEU A 93 -16.18 13.73 19.20
C LEU A 93 -16.78 14.54 20.34
N GLN A 94 -17.44 13.88 21.29
CA GLN A 94 -18.03 14.55 22.45
C GLN A 94 -17.61 13.83 23.73
N GLU A 95 -17.11 14.59 24.69
CA GLU A 95 -16.60 14.07 25.96
C GLU A 95 -17.01 14.99 27.11
N VAL A 96 -17.07 14.44 28.33
CA VAL A 96 -17.27 15.21 29.56
C VAL A 96 -15.93 15.33 30.28
N LEU A 97 -15.50 16.56 30.55
CA LEU A 97 -14.24 16.86 31.21
C LEU A 97 -14.48 17.13 32.70
N PRO A 98 -14.19 16.16 33.59
CA PRO A 98 -14.63 16.23 34.99
C PRO A 98 -13.97 17.33 35.80
N VAL A 99 -12.70 17.66 35.51
CA VAL A 99 -11.89 18.56 36.35
C VAL A 99 -11.60 19.87 35.63
N LYS A 100 -11.98 20.98 36.25
CA LYS A 100 -11.64 22.33 35.78
C LYS A 100 -10.13 22.57 35.88
N GLY A 101 -9.55 23.16 34.84
CA GLY A 101 -8.15 23.57 34.79
C GLY A 101 -7.18 22.46 34.38
N GLU A 102 -7.66 21.22 34.21
CA GLU A 102 -6.84 20.13 33.67
C GLU A 102 -6.79 20.14 32.14
N THR A 103 -5.63 19.74 31.61
CA THR A 103 -5.42 19.54 30.18
C THR A 103 -5.84 18.12 29.80
N TYR A 104 -6.75 18.02 28.84
CA TYR A 104 -7.20 16.76 28.26
C TYR A 104 -6.65 16.60 26.86
N THR A 105 -6.27 15.37 26.53
CA THR A 105 -5.78 14.99 25.20
C THR A 105 -6.70 13.94 24.59
N LEU A 106 -7.33 14.32 23.48
CA LEU A 106 -8.36 13.57 22.78
C LEU A 106 -7.86 13.16 21.38
N ARG A 107 -8.38 12.05 20.85
CA ARG A 107 -7.96 11.47 19.57
C ARG A 107 -9.16 11.26 18.65
N PRO A 108 -9.52 12.26 17.83
CA PRO A 108 -10.69 12.14 16.95
C PRO A 108 -10.44 11.07 15.87
N GLN A 109 -11.41 10.16 15.72
CA GLN A 109 -11.43 9.15 14.67
C GLN A 109 -12.11 9.74 13.42
N ILE A 110 -11.32 10.25 12.49
CA ILE A 110 -11.83 10.90 11.29
C ILE A 110 -12.63 9.90 10.43
N LYS A 111 -13.86 10.27 10.08
CA LYS A 111 -14.72 9.50 9.17
C LYS A 111 -14.29 9.73 7.73
N TRP A 112 -13.38 8.91 7.23
CA TRP A 112 -12.83 9.04 5.89
C TRP A 112 -13.81 8.64 4.77
N LYS A 113 -13.72 9.31 3.63
CA LYS A 113 -14.37 8.96 2.37
C LYS A 113 -13.43 7.99 1.62
N TYR A 114 -13.52 6.70 1.92
CA TYR A 114 -12.56 5.69 1.42
C TYR A 114 -12.46 5.67 -0.11
N ASP A 115 -13.58 5.78 -0.85
CA ASP A 115 -13.54 5.82 -2.32
C ASP A 115 -12.72 7.00 -2.87
N LYS A 116 -12.77 8.16 -2.19
CA LYS A 116 -11.99 9.35 -2.59
C LYS A 116 -10.51 9.16 -2.29
N LEU A 117 -10.19 8.59 -1.14
CA LEU A 117 -8.82 8.23 -0.78
C LEU A 117 -8.24 7.21 -1.78
N TYR A 118 -9.00 6.14 -2.05
CA TYR A 118 -8.61 5.12 -3.00
C TYR A 118 -8.45 5.70 -4.41
N GLY A 119 -9.31 6.62 -4.84
CA GLY A 119 -9.21 7.26 -6.17
C GLY A 119 -8.07 8.28 -6.33
N THR A 120 -7.31 8.59 -5.29
CA THR A 120 -6.27 9.64 -5.36
C THR A 120 -5.02 9.12 -6.05
N ARG A 121 -4.78 9.52 -7.30
CA ARG A 121 -3.56 9.13 -8.07
C ARG A 121 -2.47 10.20 -8.08
N GLN A 122 -2.83 11.45 -7.81
CA GLN A 122 -1.91 12.59 -7.77
C GLN A 122 -2.01 13.31 -6.42
N PRO A 123 -0.90 13.87 -5.91
CA PRO A 123 -0.95 14.61 -4.66
C PRO A 123 -1.86 15.84 -4.74
N VAL A 124 -2.67 16.07 -3.71
CA VAL A 124 -3.56 17.23 -3.60
C VAL A 124 -3.56 17.79 -2.18
N SER A 125 -3.70 19.10 -2.04
CA SER A 125 -3.85 19.73 -0.72
C SER A 125 -5.26 19.52 -0.17
N VAL A 126 -5.36 19.25 1.13
CA VAL A 126 -6.62 19.15 1.87
C VAL A 126 -6.54 19.99 3.14
N ASP A 127 -7.56 20.79 3.40
CA ASP A 127 -7.75 21.51 4.65
C ASP A 127 -8.75 20.74 5.52
N LEU A 128 -8.40 20.55 6.80
CA LEU A 128 -9.26 19.98 7.82
C LEU A 128 -9.52 21.05 8.89
N THR A 129 -10.79 21.37 9.09
CA THR A 129 -11.26 22.37 10.05
C THR A 129 -11.81 21.68 11.28
N PHE A 130 -11.28 22.05 12.44
CA PHE A 130 -11.67 21.55 13.76
C PHE A 130 -12.28 22.69 14.55
N THR A 131 -13.53 22.53 14.95
CA THR A 131 -14.27 23.50 15.75
C THR A 131 -14.51 22.92 17.14
N CYS A 132 -14.09 23.66 18.16
CA CYS A 132 -14.26 23.30 19.56
C CYS A 132 -15.49 24.01 20.13
N TYR A 133 -16.42 23.22 20.67
CA TYR A 133 -17.54 23.71 21.45
C TYR A 133 -17.36 23.29 22.92
N VAL A 134 -17.65 24.20 23.85
CA VAL A 134 -17.73 23.92 25.27
C VAL A 134 -19.12 24.30 25.76
N ASN A 135 -19.87 23.34 26.31
CA ASN A 135 -21.26 23.50 26.73
C ASN A 135 -22.12 24.17 25.64
N ASP A 136 -21.99 23.63 24.42
CA ASP A 136 -22.65 24.07 23.18
C ASP A 136 -22.30 25.46 22.64
N GLU A 137 -21.34 26.15 23.24
CA GLU A 137 -20.83 27.42 22.72
C GLU A 137 -19.53 27.21 21.96
N GLU A 138 -19.45 27.79 20.76
CA GLU A 138 -18.22 27.78 19.96
C GLU A 138 -17.13 28.59 20.66
N VAL A 139 -16.01 27.93 20.94
CA VAL A 139 -14.87 28.55 21.61
C VAL A 139 -13.78 28.92 20.62
N ASP A 140 -13.33 27.99 19.80
CA ASP A 140 -12.22 28.21 18.87
C ASP A 140 -12.30 27.30 17.65
N VAL A 141 -11.62 27.72 16.58
CA VAL A 141 -11.53 27.00 15.30
C VAL A 141 -10.06 26.89 14.90
N LYS A 142 -9.60 25.68 14.59
CA LYS A 142 -8.26 25.41 14.05
C LYS A 142 -8.35 24.77 12.67
N ASN A 143 -7.46 25.19 11.79
CA ASN A 143 -7.33 24.63 10.45
C ASN A 143 -5.96 23.96 10.31
N ILE A 144 -5.95 22.72 9.81
CA ILE A 144 -4.72 22.02 9.43
C ILE A 144 -4.76 21.77 7.93
N ARG A 145 -3.73 22.24 7.23
CA ARG A 145 -3.48 21.93 5.82
C ARG A 145 -2.54 20.75 5.71
N LEU A 146 -2.94 19.73 4.97
CA LEU A 146 -2.15 18.53 4.68
C LEU A 146 -2.01 18.32 3.18
N ASN A 147 -1.00 17.54 2.79
CA ASN A 147 -0.84 17.05 1.42
C ASN A 147 -1.32 15.59 1.33
N CYS A 148 -2.48 15.36 0.75
CA CYS A 148 -2.98 14.02 0.47
C CYS A 148 -2.20 13.43 -0.70
N ARG A 149 -1.47 12.34 -0.44
CA ARG A 149 -0.59 11.69 -1.41
C ARG A 149 -1.36 10.75 -2.33
N SER A 150 -0.68 10.27 -3.38
CA SER A 150 -1.21 9.19 -4.21
C SER A 150 -1.42 7.93 -3.38
N VAL A 151 -2.49 7.20 -3.62
CA VAL A 151 -2.76 5.91 -2.99
C VAL A 151 -1.69 4.87 -3.33
N ASN A 152 -1.00 5.03 -4.47
CA ASN A 152 0.10 4.15 -4.86
C ASN A 152 1.39 4.43 -4.07
N GLU A 153 1.47 5.51 -3.29
CA GLU A 153 2.61 5.76 -2.41
C GLU A 153 2.45 4.95 -1.12
N CYS A 154 3.21 3.86 -1.00
CA CYS A 154 3.34 3.09 0.22
C CYS A 154 4.35 3.77 1.15
N LEU A 155 3.94 4.04 2.38
CA LEU A 155 4.84 4.49 3.44
C LEU A 155 5.77 3.33 3.84
N LEU A 156 7.08 3.54 3.77
CA LEU A 156 8.09 2.52 4.12
C LEU A 156 8.68 2.74 5.49
N GLY A 157 8.91 4.01 5.84
CA GLY A 157 9.59 4.36 7.07
C GLY A 157 9.54 5.86 7.32
N ALA A 158 9.69 6.26 8.58
CA ALA A 158 9.85 7.65 8.96
C ALA A 158 10.95 7.81 10.02
N VAL A 159 11.58 8.98 10.05
CA VAL A 159 12.53 9.37 11.09
C VAL A 159 12.02 10.66 11.73
N TYR A 160 11.74 10.61 13.03
CA TYR A 160 11.27 11.76 13.79
C TYR A 160 11.94 11.82 15.16
N LYS A 161 12.52 12.98 15.49
CA LYS A 161 13.27 13.21 16.75
C LYS A 161 14.32 12.11 17.05
N GLY A 162 15.05 11.67 16.02
CA GLY A 162 16.09 10.64 16.15
C GLY A 162 15.57 9.20 16.27
N ARG A 163 14.25 9.00 16.30
CA ARG A 163 13.63 7.67 16.30
C ARG A 163 13.19 7.28 14.89
N SER A 164 13.51 6.04 14.51
CA SER A 164 13.03 5.42 13.27
C SER A 164 11.72 4.67 13.52
N TYR A 165 10.81 4.78 12.55
CA TYR A 165 9.52 4.10 12.51
C TYR A 165 9.48 3.28 11.23
N ASP A 166 9.10 2.01 11.35
CA ASP A 166 9.02 1.10 10.23
C ASP A 166 7.56 0.88 9.80
N PHE A 167 7.35 0.94 8.49
CA PHE A 167 6.02 0.80 7.87
C PHE A 167 6.00 -0.17 6.70
N LYS A 168 7.07 -0.92 6.43
CA LYS A 168 7.14 -1.82 5.26
C LYS A 168 6.09 -2.94 5.31
N TRP A 169 5.55 -3.26 6.48
CA TRP A 169 4.38 -4.13 6.63
C TRP A 169 3.14 -3.63 5.85
N LEU A 170 3.06 -2.34 5.49
CA LEU A 170 2.02 -1.80 4.61
C LEU A 170 2.08 -2.36 3.18
N PHE A 171 3.18 -3.00 2.76
CA PHE A 171 3.21 -3.76 1.50
C PHE A 171 2.12 -4.82 1.45
N ALA A 172 1.74 -5.41 2.59
CA ALA A 172 0.64 -6.36 2.63
C ALA A 172 -0.68 -5.75 2.15
N GLY A 173 -0.89 -4.44 2.30
CA GLY A 173 -2.07 -3.75 1.79
C GLY A 173 -2.20 -3.77 0.26
N TYR A 174 -1.11 -3.99 -0.48
CA TYR A 174 -1.13 -4.06 -1.94
C TYR A 174 -1.32 -5.49 -2.47
N VAL A 175 -1.33 -6.48 -1.58
CA VAL A 175 -1.77 -7.83 -1.92
C VAL A 175 -3.31 -7.82 -1.91
N ASN A 176 -3.93 -8.17 -3.03
CA ASN A 176 -5.38 -8.17 -3.23
C ASN A 176 -5.84 -9.52 -3.77
N GLU A 177 -5.99 -10.50 -2.87
CA GLU A 177 -6.46 -11.84 -3.19
C GLU A 177 -7.90 -11.91 -3.72
N ASP A 178 -8.69 -10.84 -3.56
CA ASP A 178 -10.07 -10.76 -4.06
C ASP A 178 -10.17 -10.07 -5.42
N HIS A 179 -9.04 -9.74 -6.06
CA HIS A 179 -9.07 -9.02 -7.32
C HIS A 179 -9.77 -9.84 -8.42
N PRO A 180 -10.75 -9.27 -9.16
CA PRO A 180 -11.60 -10.03 -10.08
C PRO A 180 -10.82 -10.68 -11.24
N TYR A 181 -9.68 -10.09 -11.64
CA TYR A 181 -8.84 -10.67 -12.69
C TYR A 181 -8.17 -11.99 -12.29
N ILE A 182 -8.06 -12.31 -10.99
CA ILE A 182 -7.41 -13.55 -10.57
C ILE A 182 -8.19 -14.76 -11.05
N ASP A 183 -9.53 -14.73 -10.99
CA ASP A 183 -10.34 -15.86 -11.43
C ASP A 183 -10.15 -16.15 -12.94
N GLN A 184 -10.02 -15.10 -13.76
CA GLN A 184 -9.67 -15.25 -15.18
C GLN A 184 -8.26 -15.82 -15.38
N ILE A 185 -7.27 -15.32 -14.63
CA ILE A 185 -5.89 -15.82 -14.71
C ILE A 185 -5.84 -17.31 -14.37
N LEU A 186 -6.54 -17.73 -13.32
CA LEU A 186 -6.56 -19.14 -12.91
C LEU A 186 -7.26 -20.01 -13.96
N ALA A 187 -8.32 -19.51 -14.61
CA ALA A 187 -8.96 -20.20 -15.73
C ALA A 187 -8.00 -20.36 -16.92
N ASP A 188 -7.32 -19.29 -17.34
CA ASP A 188 -6.34 -19.32 -18.43
C ASP A 188 -5.25 -20.39 -18.18
N ILE A 189 -4.72 -20.46 -16.95
CA ILE A 189 -3.69 -21.44 -16.57
C ILE A 189 -4.19 -22.89 -16.67
N LEU A 190 -5.46 -23.13 -16.31
CA LEU A 190 -6.06 -24.46 -16.41
C LEU A 190 -6.29 -24.86 -17.86
N ASP A 191 -6.71 -23.92 -18.71
CA ASP A 191 -6.91 -24.13 -20.14
C ASP A 191 -5.60 -24.41 -20.88
N GLU A 192 -4.50 -23.76 -20.47
CA GLU A 192 -3.15 -24.06 -20.97
C GLU A 192 -2.65 -25.47 -20.59
N GLY A 193 -3.28 -26.09 -19.58
CA GLY A 193 -2.95 -27.44 -19.11
C GLY A 193 -1.61 -27.55 -18.37
N VAL A 194 -1.08 -26.44 -17.85
CA VAL A 194 0.16 -26.45 -17.04
C VAL A 194 -0.07 -27.18 -15.72
N VAL A 195 -1.26 -27.01 -15.14
CA VAL A 195 -1.81 -27.81 -14.03
C VAL A 195 -3.28 -28.11 -14.30
N ASN A 196 -3.80 -29.21 -13.74
CA ASN A 196 -5.20 -29.60 -13.93
C ASN A 196 -6.16 -29.11 -12.83
N ARG A 197 -5.64 -28.52 -11.75
CA ARG A 197 -6.39 -27.89 -10.65
C ARG A 197 -5.44 -27.10 -9.74
N PHE A 198 -6.01 -26.17 -8.98
CA PHE A 198 -5.38 -25.56 -7.80
C PHE A 198 -5.96 -26.16 -6.54
N SER A 199 -5.14 -26.85 -5.74
CA SER A 199 -5.55 -27.55 -4.51
C SER A 199 -4.99 -26.93 -3.24
N GLY A 200 -4.18 -25.87 -3.35
CA GLY A 200 -3.46 -25.27 -2.23
C GLY A 200 -2.62 -26.32 -1.53
N TYR A 201 -2.98 -26.62 -0.27
CA TYR A 201 -2.31 -27.63 0.57
C TYR A 201 -3.04 -28.97 0.70
N GLN A 202 -4.14 -29.19 -0.04
CA GLN A 202 -4.99 -30.39 0.13
C GLN A 202 -4.34 -31.69 -0.41
N GLY A 203 -3.13 -31.62 -0.95
CA GLY A 203 -2.39 -32.76 -1.49
C GLY A 203 -2.92 -33.23 -2.85
N GLY A 204 -2.41 -34.38 -3.32
CA GLY A 204 -2.79 -35.00 -4.59
C GLY A 204 -1.62 -35.11 -5.57
N SER A 205 -1.94 -35.16 -6.87
CA SER A 205 -0.95 -35.29 -7.95
C SER A 205 -0.21 -33.98 -8.26
N VAL A 206 -0.74 -32.84 -7.84
CA VAL A 206 -0.17 -31.52 -8.10
C VAL A 206 0.48 -31.01 -6.82
N THR A 207 1.77 -30.70 -6.89
CA THR A 207 2.52 -30.18 -5.73
C THR A 207 2.25 -28.68 -5.52
N VAL A 208 2.72 -28.12 -4.40
CA VAL A 208 2.68 -26.65 -4.21
C VAL A 208 3.56 -25.97 -5.25
N GLU A 209 4.74 -26.55 -5.51
CA GLU A 209 5.70 -26.06 -6.49
C GLU A 209 5.12 -26.06 -7.92
N ASP A 210 4.34 -27.06 -8.29
CA ASP A 210 3.68 -27.09 -9.62
C ASP A 210 2.63 -25.99 -9.76
N GLN A 211 1.85 -25.71 -8.71
CA GLN A 211 0.88 -24.60 -8.71
C GLN A 211 1.58 -23.24 -8.80
N VAL A 212 2.66 -23.05 -8.05
CA VAL A 212 3.46 -21.80 -8.09
C VAL A 212 4.14 -21.65 -9.45
N TYR A 213 4.69 -22.74 -10.00
CA TYR A 213 5.26 -22.74 -11.35
C TYR A 213 4.22 -22.37 -12.41
N ALA A 214 2.98 -22.85 -12.31
CA ALA A 214 1.94 -22.53 -13.27
C ALA A 214 1.60 -21.03 -13.28
N VAL A 215 1.45 -20.43 -12.09
CA VAL A 215 1.26 -18.98 -11.95
C VAL A 215 2.47 -18.21 -12.46
N TRP A 216 3.68 -18.65 -12.14
CA TRP A 216 4.92 -18.05 -12.62
C TRP A 216 5.03 -18.09 -14.15
N HIS A 217 4.73 -19.25 -14.73
CA HIS A 217 4.78 -19.49 -16.17
C HIS A 217 3.84 -18.54 -16.89
N TYR A 218 2.59 -18.40 -16.43
CA TYR A 218 1.63 -17.45 -16.97
C TYR A 218 2.13 -16.00 -16.95
N VAL A 219 2.77 -15.57 -15.86
CA VAL A 219 3.33 -14.21 -15.77
C VAL A 219 4.48 -14.00 -16.75
N LEU A 220 5.35 -15.00 -16.90
CA LEU A 220 6.47 -14.98 -17.86
C LEU A 220 5.96 -14.99 -19.32
N GLU A 221 4.97 -15.83 -19.64
CA GLU A 221 4.27 -15.90 -20.94
C GLU A 221 3.70 -14.55 -21.36
N ARG A 222 3.09 -13.82 -20.42
CA ARG A 222 2.54 -12.48 -20.68
C ARG A 222 3.61 -11.42 -20.97
N GLY A 223 4.88 -11.68 -20.66
CA GLY A 223 5.99 -10.76 -20.92
C GLY A 223 6.01 -9.56 -19.97
N VAL A 224 5.85 -9.80 -18.66
CA VAL A 224 6.02 -8.73 -17.66
C VAL A 224 7.48 -8.26 -17.67
N SER A 225 7.68 -6.97 -17.90
CA SER A 225 8.99 -6.32 -17.93
C SER A 225 9.34 -5.68 -16.58
N TYR A 226 10.62 -5.71 -16.24
CA TYR A 226 11.10 -5.05 -15.02
C TYR A 226 11.13 -3.52 -15.20
N SER A 227 10.56 -2.78 -14.26
CA SER A 227 10.49 -1.32 -14.29
C SER A 227 10.93 -0.73 -12.95
N SER A 228 12.17 -0.21 -12.88
CA SER A 228 12.72 0.42 -11.67
C SER A 228 12.18 1.82 -11.39
N ILE A 229 11.10 2.24 -12.06
CA ILE A 229 10.47 3.54 -11.86
C ILE A 229 9.74 3.52 -10.52
N THR A 230 10.44 3.93 -9.46
CA THR A 230 9.91 4.05 -8.09
C THR A 230 9.89 5.49 -7.60
N CYS A 231 10.38 6.43 -8.41
CA CYS A 231 10.48 7.84 -8.06
C CYS A 231 9.08 8.41 -7.78
N THR A 232 8.91 8.96 -6.59
CA THR A 232 7.71 9.70 -6.18
C THR A 232 8.05 11.18 -6.12
N SER A 233 7.06 12.05 -6.26
CA SER A 233 7.23 13.51 -6.13
C SER A 233 7.45 13.97 -4.67
N ASN A 234 7.89 13.06 -3.78
CA ASN A 234 8.10 13.31 -2.37
C ASN A 234 9.60 13.33 -2.03
N PRO A 235 10.27 14.49 -2.03
CA PRO A 235 11.69 14.60 -1.67
C PRO A 235 11.94 14.58 -0.15
N SER A 236 10.96 14.16 0.68
CA SER A 236 11.09 14.20 2.13
C SER A 236 12.27 13.36 2.61
N ARG A 237 13.21 13.99 3.32
CA ARG A 237 14.34 13.30 3.95
C ARG A 237 13.91 12.50 5.19
N SER A 238 12.81 12.88 5.83
CA SER A 238 12.32 12.25 7.06
C SER A 238 11.29 11.15 6.81
N VAL A 239 10.69 11.08 5.61
CA VAL A 239 9.66 10.08 5.28
C VAL A 239 10.03 9.36 3.99
N ARG A 240 10.20 8.05 4.08
CA ARG A 240 10.51 7.16 2.95
C ARG A 240 9.23 6.56 2.42
N VAL A 241 9.01 6.69 1.12
CA VAL A 241 7.85 6.13 0.42
C VAL A 241 8.30 5.42 -0.85
N GLN A 242 7.49 4.48 -1.34
CA GLN A 242 7.69 3.83 -2.63
C GLN A 242 6.38 3.78 -3.39
N HIS A 243 6.44 4.10 -4.68
CA HIS A 243 5.33 3.85 -5.59
C HIS A 243 5.17 2.34 -5.82
N ILE A 244 3.97 1.82 -5.59
CA ILE A 244 3.60 0.42 -5.83
C ILE A 244 2.44 0.40 -6.82
N ARG A 245 2.61 -0.37 -7.90
CA ARG A 245 1.54 -0.61 -8.86
C ARG A 245 0.53 -1.59 -8.27
N PHE A 246 -0.75 -1.29 -8.43
CA PHE A 246 -1.82 -2.22 -8.08
C PHE A 246 -1.89 -3.41 -9.04
N PHE A 247 -2.67 -4.41 -8.64
CA PHE A 247 -2.82 -5.65 -9.37
C PHE A 247 -3.23 -5.44 -10.84
N ASP A 248 -4.24 -4.61 -11.08
CA ASP A 248 -4.73 -4.26 -12.41
C ASP A 248 -3.70 -3.46 -13.21
N GLU A 249 -2.96 -2.55 -12.57
CA GLU A 249 -1.88 -1.79 -13.21
C GLU A 249 -0.77 -2.72 -13.70
N VAL A 250 -0.32 -3.68 -12.89
CA VAL A 250 0.65 -4.72 -13.31
C VAL A 250 0.07 -5.57 -14.43
N TYR A 251 -1.17 -6.04 -14.28
CA TYR A 251 -1.85 -6.90 -15.26
C TYR A 251 -1.98 -6.23 -16.64
N ASN A 252 -2.35 -4.95 -16.67
CA ASN A 252 -2.61 -4.18 -17.88
C ASN A 252 -1.33 -3.67 -18.53
N THR A 253 -0.40 -3.12 -17.74
CA THR A 253 0.82 -2.49 -18.29
C THR A 253 1.94 -3.49 -18.54
N ARG A 254 1.88 -4.68 -17.92
CA ARG A 254 2.95 -5.69 -17.94
C ARG A 254 4.28 -5.11 -17.46
N GLN A 255 4.23 -4.23 -16.47
CA GLN A 255 5.41 -3.64 -15.84
C GLN A 255 5.35 -3.86 -14.33
N ALA A 256 6.47 -4.28 -13.76
CA ALA A 256 6.60 -4.48 -12.32
C ALA A 256 8.04 -4.20 -11.87
N ASN A 257 8.20 -3.56 -10.71
CA ASN A 257 9.44 -3.63 -9.94
C ASN A 257 9.44 -4.90 -9.04
N CYS A 258 10.44 -5.04 -8.17
CA CYS A 258 10.55 -6.19 -7.26
C CYS A 258 9.35 -6.32 -6.32
N ILE A 259 8.88 -5.23 -5.69
CA ILE A 259 7.74 -5.29 -4.77
C ILE A 259 6.41 -5.44 -5.52
N ASP A 260 6.22 -4.78 -6.67
CA ASP A 260 5.03 -4.91 -7.53
C ASP A 260 4.82 -6.39 -7.91
N ALA A 261 5.89 -7.07 -8.34
CA ALA A 261 5.85 -8.47 -8.72
C ALA A 261 5.56 -9.38 -7.52
N CYS A 262 6.15 -9.08 -6.35
CA CYS A 262 5.88 -9.81 -5.12
C CYS A 262 4.41 -9.70 -4.71
N VAL A 263 3.83 -8.49 -4.68
CA VAL A 263 2.43 -8.31 -4.26
C VAL A 263 1.44 -8.87 -5.28
N PHE A 264 1.75 -8.77 -6.58
CA PHE A 264 0.95 -9.37 -7.64
C PHE A 264 0.89 -10.90 -7.51
N LEU A 265 2.05 -11.57 -7.43
CA LEU A 265 2.12 -13.02 -7.27
C LEU A 265 1.53 -13.47 -5.93
N ALA A 266 1.84 -12.77 -4.84
CA ALA A 266 1.26 -13.06 -3.52
C ALA A 266 -0.27 -13.01 -3.53
N SER A 267 -0.88 -12.10 -4.30
CA SER A 267 -2.34 -12.01 -4.44
C SER A 267 -2.93 -13.29 -5.03
N ILE A 268 -2.32 -13.79 -6.11
CA ILE A 268 -2.73 -15.04 -6.76
C ILE A 268 -2.48 -16.23 -5.83
N LEU A 269 -1.31 -16.31 -5.19
CA LEU A 269 -0.97 -17.40 -4.27
C LEU A 269 -1.92 -17.45 -3.07
N ARG A 270 -2.32 -16.30 -2.51
CA ARG A 270 -3.34 -16.22 -1.44
C ARG A 270 -4.69 -16.73 -1.94
N LYS A 271 -5.13 -16.34 -3.14
CA LYS A 271 -6.41 -16.77 -3.71
C LYS A 271 -6.49 -18.30 -3.87
N ILE A 272 -5.40 -18.95 -4.26
CA ILE A 272 -5.34 -20.43 -4.37
C ILE A 272 -5.07 -21.14 -3.03
N GLY A 273 -5.11 -20.41 -1.91
CA GLY A 273 -5.00 -20.96 -0.56
C GLY A 273 -3.58 -21.24 -0.09
N LEU A 274 -2.56 -20.73 -0.79
CA LEU A 274 -1.17 -20.77 -0.33
C LEU A 274 -0.85 -19.60 0.61
N LYS A 275 0.26 -19.74 1.33
CA LYS A 275 0.73 -18.78 2.33
C LYS A 275 2.02 -18.11 1.83
N PRO A 276 1.90 -17.01 1.07
CA PRO A 276 3.04 -16.23 0.64
C PRO A 276 3.60 -15.36 1.77
N VAL A 277 4.88 -15.06 1.62
CA VAL A 277 5.69 -14.23 2.50
C VAL A 277 6.50 -13.29 1.62
N ILE A 278 6.52 -12.00 1.90
CA ILE A 278 7.39 -11.08 1.18
C ILE A 278 8.66 -10.85 2.00
N PHE A 279 9.81 -11.20 1.43
CA PHE A 279 11.11 -10.89 2.02
C PHE A 279 11.56 -9.54 1.50
N VAL A 280 11.92 -8.65 2.42
CA VAL A 280 12.44 -7.32 2.11
C VAL A 280 13.84 -7.20 2.69
N GLU A 281 14.79 -6.83 1.86
CA GLU A 281 16.18 -6.57 2.23
C GLU A 281 16.62 -5.22 1.63
N PRO A 282 17.80 -4.69 1.98
CA PRO A 282 18.27 -3.43 1.44
C PRO A 282 18.23 -3.41 -0.10
N CYS A 283 17.43 -2.49 -0.65
CA CYS A 283 17.24 -2.27 -2.09
C CYS A 283 16.58 -3.42 -2.87
N HIS A 284 16.07 -4.47 -2.23
CA HIS A 284 15.49 -5.61 -2.93
C HIS A 284 14.32 -6.25 -2.18
N ALA A 285 13.45 -6.93 -2.92
CA ALA A 285 12.36 -7.72 -2.37
C ALA A 285 12.11 -8.95 -3.24
N TYR A 286 11.80 -10.07 -2.61
CA TYR A 286 11.45 -11.31 -3.29
C TYR A 286 10.36 -12.05 -2.56
N LEU A 287 9.70 -12.97 -3.27
CA LEU A 287 8.59 -13.74 -2.73
C LEU A 287 9.14 -15.00 -2.07
N GLY A 288 8.53 -15.41 -0.97
CA GLY A 288 8.59 -16.74 -0.45
C GLY A 288 7.20 -17.32 -0.30
N TYR A 289 7.12 -18.63 -0.19
CA TYR A 289 5.87 -19.34 0.06
C TYR A 289 6.13 -20.60 0.88
N TYR A 290 5.23 -20.91 1.79
CA TYR A 290 5.31 -22.16 2.53
C TYR A 290 4.90 -23.33 1.64
N THR A 291 5.72 -24.37 1.61
CA THR A 291 5.47 -25.59 0.81
C THR A 291 4.57 -26.59 1.55
N ASP A 292 4.28 -26.32 2.83
CA ASP A 292 3.35 -27.09 3.65
C ASP A 292 2.42 -26.21 4.48
N ARG A 293 1.23 -26.74 4.81
CA ARG A 293 0.21 -26.02 5.59
C ARG A 293 0.71 -25.61 6.99
N GLN A 294 1.60 -26.43 7.57
CA GLN A 294 2.15 -26.23 8.92
C GLN A 294 3.32 -25.23 8.94
N ARG A 295 3.67 -24.63 7.79
CA ARG A 295 4.71 -23.59 7.68
C ARG A 295 6.11 -24.07 8.10
N ARG A 296 6.43 -25.35 7.89
CA ARG A 296 7.73 -25.93 8.28
C ARG A 296 8.83 -25.61 7.27
N ASN A 297 8.48 -25.54 6.00
CA ASN A 297 9.41 -25.28 4.92
C ASN A 297 8.97 -24.06 4.12
N ILE A 298 9.92 -23.18 3.83
CA ILE A 298 9.72 -22.00 3.00
C ILE A 298 10.59 -22.11 1.74
N ALA A 299 9.95 -21.99 0.59
CA ALA A 299 10.63 -21.80 -0.69
C ALA A 299 10.75 -20.30 -0.98
N LEU A 300 11.80 -19.93 -1.70
CA LEU A 300 12.05 -18.57 -2.16
C LEU A 300 11.80 -18.49 -3.67
N LEU A 301 11.50 -17.31 -4.17
CA LEU A 301 11.23 -17.05 -5.57
C LEU A 301 11.66 -15.63 -5.93
N GLU A 302 12.75 -15.51 -6.69
CA GLU A 302 13.21 -14.24 -7.24
C GLU A 302 12.24 -13.73 -8.31
N THR A 303 11.38 -12.77 -7.95
CA THR A 303 10.27 -12.35 -8.80
C THR A 303 10.69 -11.51 -10.00
N THR A 304 11.85 -10.86 -9.96
CA THR A 304 12.35 -10.05 -11.09
C THR A 304 12.77 -10.92 -12.28
N MET A 305 12.97 -12.22 -12.07
CA MET A 305 13.31 -13.17 -13.13
C MET A 305 12.17 -13.44 -14.12
N THR A 306 10.93 -13.01 -13.82
CA THR A 306 9.84 -13.04 -14.82
C THR A 306 10.10 -12.11 -16.01
N ALA A 307 11.07 -11.20 -15.92
CA ALA A 307 11.41 -10.26 -16.98
C ALA A 307 12.62 -10.68 -17.84
N TRP A 308 13.30 -11.79 -17.50
CA TRP A 308 14.56 -12.18 -18.15
C TRP A 308 14.39 -12.69 -19.59
N VAL A 309 13.22 -13.24 -19.91
CA VAL A 309 12.87 -13.68 -21.25
C VAL A 309 11.53 -13.04 -21.63
N GLN A 310 11.44 -12.55 -22.87
CA GLN A 310 10.26 -11.89 -23.40
C GLN A 310 9.59 -12.79 -24.45
N PHE A 311 8.81 -13.78 -24.01
CA PHE A 311 8.12 -14.71 -24.90
C PHE A 311 7.24 -14.01 -25.95
N PRO A 312 6.50 -12.93 -25.66
CA PRO A 312 5.74 -12.21 -26.69
C PRO A 312 6.62 -11.63 -27.80
N MET A 313 7.86 -11.24 -27.50
CA MET A 313 8.80 -10.78 -28.52
C MET A 313 9.34 -11.93 -29.35
N LEU A 314 9.61 -13.08 -28.72
CA LEU A 314 10.08 -14.29 -29.39
C LEU A 314 9.00 -14.88 -30.31
N GLN A 315 7.73 -14.91 -29.86
CA GLN A 315 6.59 -15.32 -30.67
C GLN A 315 6.45 -14.49 -31.96
N ARG A 316 6.68 -13.17 -31.86
CA ARG A 316 6.64 -12.27 -33.03
C ARG A 316 7.82 -12.45 -33.99
N ALA A 317 8.90 -13.07 -33.51
CA ALA A 317 10.10 -13.31 -34.29
C ALA A 317 10.07 -14.65 -35.03
N LEU A 318 9.04 -15.48 -34.83
CA LEU A 318 8.92 -16.77 -35.52
C LEU A 318 8.86 -16.57 -37.04
N ASP A 319 9.52 -17.47 -37.76
CA ASP A 319 9.43 -17.55 -39.22
C ASP A 319 8.13 -18.22 -39.68
N ALA A 320 8.00 -18.39 -41.00
CA ALA A 320 6.80 -18.98 -41.62
C ALA A 320 6.54 -20.43 -41.19
N ASP A 321 7.59 -21.14 -40.76
CA ASP A 321 7.51 -22.54 -40.29
C ASP A 321 7.31 -22.61 -38.76
N GLY A 322 7.09 -21.46 -38.11
CA GLY A 322 6.88 -21.37 -36.67
C GLY A 322 8.16 -21.58 -35.85
N ARG A 323 9.34 -21.39 -36.45
CA ARG A 323 10.64 -21.57 -35.80
C ARG A 323 11.29 -20.24 -35.44
N LEU A 324 12.15 -20.28 -34.43
CA LEU A 324 12.91 -19.10 -34.02
C LEU A 324 14.14 -18.92 -34.92
N PRO A 325 14.44 -17.69 -35.36
CA PRO A 325 15.73 -17.38 -35.97
C PRO A 325 16.88 -17.77 -35.04
N ALA A 326 17.98 -18.27 -35.61
CA ALA A 326 19.13 -18.77 -34.85
C ALA A 326 19.62 -17.79 -33.76
N GLY A 327 19.72 -16.50 -34.08
CA GLY A 327 20.15 -15.48 -33.11
C GLY A 327 19.17 -15.21 -31.95
N GLN A 328 17.88 -15.57 -32.09
CA GLN A 328 16.93 -15.54 -30.97
C GLN A 328 16.99 -16.84 -30.17
N LEU A 329 17.19 -17.99 -30.82
CA LEU A 329 17.39 -19.27 -30.15
C LEU A 329 18.66 -19.26 -29.29
N ASP A 330 19.73 -18.62 -29.75
CA ASP A 330 20.99 -18.46 -28.99
C ASP A 330 20.79 -17.82 -27.62
N LYS A 331 19.83 -16.89 -27.49
CA LYS A 331 19.49 -16.25 -26.21
C LYS A 331 18.82 -17.21 -25.23
N LEU A 332 18.22 -18.30 -25.73
CA LEU A 332 17.52 -19.31 -24.93
C LEU A 332 18.42 -20.50 -24.58
N ARG A 333 19.50 -20.74 -25.33
CA ARG A 333 20.44 -21.85 -25.10
C ARG A 333 20.94 -21.99 -23.65
N PRO A 334 21.21 -20.90 -22.89
CA PRO A 334 21.60 -21.02 -21.47
C PRO A 334 20.55 -21.68 -20.56
N TYR A 335 19.29 -21.79 -21.01
CA TYR A 335 18.18 -22.38 -20.27
C TYR A 335 17.78 -23.76 -20.79
N LEU A 336 18.49 -24.31 -21.78
CA LEU A 336 18.15 -25.54 -22.47
C LEU A 336 19.31 -26.54 -22.42
N THR A 337 18.99 -27.81 -22.21
CA THR A 337 19.96 -28.90 -22.38
C THR A 337 20.30 -29.10 -23.86
N VAL A 338 21.45 -29.73 -24.16
CA VAL A 338 21.85 -30.08 -25.54
C VAL A 338 20.78 -30.92 -26.24
N ALA A 339 20.12 -31.83 -25.52
CA ALA A 339 19.04 -32.65 -26.06
C ALA A 339 17.82 -31.81 -26.46
N GLN A 340 17.39 -30.87 -25.61
CA GLN A 340 16.26 -29.98 -25.90
C GLN A 340 16.55 -29.03 -27.06
N GLN A 341 17.79 -28.49 -27.13
CA GLN A 341 18.22 -27.67 -28.26
C GLN A 341 18.11 -28.46 -29.57
N LYS A 342 18.64 -29.68 -29.59
CA LYS A 342 18.57 -30.57 -30.75
C LYS A 342 17.12 -30.91 -31.13
N GLN A 343 16.27 -31.27 -30.16
CA GLN A 343 14.85 -31.55 -30.41
C GLN A 343 14.13 -30.38 -31.07
N TYR A 344 14.41 -29.14 -30.65
CA TYR A 344 13.82 -27.95 -31.27
C TYR A 344 14.38 -27.69 -32.69
N GLU A 345 15.68 -27.83 -32.88
CA GLU A 345 16.34 -27.65 -34.19
C GLU A 345 15.88 -28.71 -35.22
N ASP A 346 15.73 -29.95 -34.79
CA ASP A 346 15.25 -31.07 -35.62
C ASP A 346 13.74 -30.96 -35.92
N GLY A 347 12.98 -30.19 -35.13
CA GLY A 347 11.54 -29.99 -35.30
C GLY A 347 10.66 -30.94 -34.48
N ASP A 348 11.26 -31.71 -33.58
CA ASP A 348 10.58 -32.64 -32.66
C ASP A 348 9.96 -31.92 -31.44
N MET A 349 10.25 -30.63 -31.26
CA MET A 349 9.72 -29.79 -30.18
C MET A 349 9.04 -28.55 -30.74
N SER A 350 7.81 -28.28 -30.31
CA SER A 350 7.08 -27.07 -30.68
C SER A 350 7.64 -25.83 -29.97
N PHE A 351 7.32 -24.62 -30.47
CA PHE A 351 7.67 -23.40 -29.75
C PHE A 351 7.01 -23.31 -28.36
N GLU A 352 5.80 -23.84 -28.20
CA GLU A 352 5.12 -23.94 -26.90
C GLU A 352 5.88 -24.84 -25.91
N ASP A 353 6.36 -26.00 -26.37
CA ASP A 353 7.17 -26.89 -25.54
C ASP A 353 8.54 -26.27 -25.21
N LEU A 354 9.11 -25.50 -26.14
CA LEU A 354 10.33 -24.72 -25.90
C LEU A 354 10.11 -23.68 -24.79
N LYS A 355 9.00 -22.91 -24.85
CA LYS A 355 8.65 -21.93 -23.81
C LYS A 355 8.54 -22.60 -22.45
N ARG A 356 7.90 -23.76 -22.37
CA ARG A 356 7.79 -24.54 -21.11
C ARG A 356 9.15 -24.96 -20.58
N CYS A 357 10.03 -25.48 -21.44
CA CYS A 357 11.39 -25.87 -21.05
C CYS A 357 12.20 -24.69 -20.50
N VAL A 358 12.23 -23.57 -21.23
CA VAL A 358 12.92 -22.33 -20.82
C VAL A 358 12.33 -21.79 -19.53
N SER A 359 11.00 -21.72 -19.45
CA SER A 359 10.29 -21.21 -18.27
C SER A 359 10.59 -22.05 -17.03
N ARG A 360 10.62 -23.39 -17.14
CA ARG A 360 10.95 -24.28 -16.02
C ARG A 360 12.40 -24.08 -15.56
N ALA A 361 13.34 -23.93 -16.48
CA ALA A 361 14.73 -23.66 -16.15
C ALA A 361 14.91 -22.31 -15.42
N ILE A 362 14.22 -21.26 -15.88
CA ILE A 362 14.20 -19.95 -15.22
C ILE A 362 13.57 -20.07 -13.82
N PHE A 363 12.46 -20.79 -13.69
CA PHE A 363 11.79 -20.99 -12.40
C PHE A 363 12.69 -21.70 -11.38
N VAL A 364 13.41 -22.75 -11.79
CA VAL A 364 14.40 -23.43 -10.93
C VAL A 364 15.49 -22.45 -10.49
N LYS A 365 16.03 -21.66 -11.42
CA LYS A 365 17.04 -20.66 -11.11
C LYS A 365 16.50 -19.60 -10.14
N ALA A 366 15.30 -19.06 -10.40
CA ALA A 366 14.62 -18.11 -9.53
C ALA A 366 14.36 -18.66 -8.12
N SER A 367 14.12 -19.97 -8.00
CA SER A 367 13.90 -20.65 -6.72
C SER A 367 15.17 -20.86 -5.89
N THR A 368 16.34 -20.67 -6.51
CA THR A 368 17.65 -20.82 -5.87
C THR A 368 18.41 -19.50 -5.72
N TYR A 369 18.02 -18.48 -6.48
CA TYR A 369 18.78 -17.24 -6.66
C TYR A 369 19.12 -16.54 -5.34
N ASN A 370 18.13 -16.39 -4.44
CA ASN A 370 18.32 -15.71 -3.15
C ASN A 370 18.69 -16.65 -2.00
N ARG A 371 18.97 -17.93 -2.25
CA ARG A 371 19.19 -18.92 -1.19
C ARG A 371 20.35 -18.55 -0.30
N ASP A 372 21.49 -18.20 -0.88
CA ASP A 372 22.71 -17.89 -0.12
C ASP A 372 22.56 -16.58 0.66
N SER A 373 21.99 -15.54 0.05
CA SER A 373 21.67 -14.27 0.74
C SER A 373 20.73 -14.50 1.91
N TYR A 374 19.66 -15.27 1.71
CA TYR A 374 18.72 -15.61 2.76
C TYR A 374 19.38 -16.41 3.90
N GLN A 375 20.21 -17.41 3.61
CA GLN A 375 20.90 -18.17 4.65
C GLN A 375 21.89 -17.29 5.43
N ALA A 376 22.64 -16.42 4.74
CA ALA A 376 23.58 -15.50 5.38
C ALA A 376 22.88 -14.49 6.31
N ASN A 377 21.66 -14.07 5.98
CA ASN A 377 20.90 -13.06 6.71
C ASN A 377 19.71 -13.65 7.52
N LYS A 378 19.64 -14.97 7.69
CA LYS A 378 18.48 -15.65 8.28
C LYS A 378 18.15 -15.17 9.69
N SER A 379 19.16 -14.86 10.51
CA SER A 379 18.96 -14.31 11.85
C SER A 379 18.38 -12.90 11.82
N ALA A 380 18.77 -12.08 10.84
CA ALA A 380 18.23 -10.73 10.66
C ALA A 380 16.76 -10.79 10.24
N PHE A 381 16.41 -11.66 9.28
CA PHE A 381 15.00 -11.88 8.90
C PHE A 381 14.13 -12.41 10.03
N ALA A 382 14.71 -13.15 10.99
CA ALA A 382 14.01 -13.69 12.15
C ALA A 382 13.89 -12.68 13.30
N ASP A 383 14.61 -11.55 13.27
CA ASP A 383 14.55 -10.51 14.28
C ASP A 383 13.42 -9.51 13.95
N PRO A 384 12.31 -9.49 14.73
CA PRO A 384 11.20 -8.58 14.48
C PRO A 384 11.57 -7.10 14.71
N THR A 385 12.72 -6.81 15.31
CA THR A 385 13.23 -5.45 15.51
C THR A 385 14.13 -4.96 14.38
N ASP A 386 14.55 -5.87 13.47
CA ASP A 386 15.32 -5.49 12.29
C ASP A 386 14.44 -4.75 11.27
N THR A 387 14.90 -3.56 10.88
CA THR A 387 14.19 -2.69 9.93
C THR A 387 14.79 -2.74 8.53
N SER A 388 15.90 -3.44 8.33
CA SER A 388 16.56 -3.65 7.04
C SER A 388 16.15 -4.99 6.42
N TYR A 389 16.01 -6.04 7.24
CA TYR A 389 15.60 -7.37 6.82
C TYR A 389 14.27 -7.74 7.43
N GLN A 390 13.26 -7.98 6.60
CA GLN A 390 11.91 -8.26 7.09
C GLN A 390 11.24 -9.40 6.36
N GLN A 391 10.55 -10.22 7.15
CA GLN A 391 9.70 -11.30 6.69
C GLN A 391 8.23 -10.90 6.87
N LEU A 392 7.58 -10.51 5.78
CA LEU A 392 6.19 -10.06 5.80
C LEU A 392 5.26 -11.22 5.45
N ASP A 393 4.85 -11.99 6.46
CA ASP A 393 3.84 -13.05 6.29
C ASP A 393 2.47 -12.43 6.03
N ILE A 394 1.97 -12.61 4.80
CA ILE A 394 0.74 -11.95 4.35
C ILE A 394 -0.46 -12.43 5.16
N GLU A 395 -0.55 -13.72 5.48
CA GLU A 395 -1.67 -14.26 6.26
C GLU A 395 -1.71 -13.71 7.69
N GLN A 396 -0.55 -13.55 8.33
CA GLN A 396 -0.46 -12.92 9.65
C GLN A 396 -0.80 -11.43 9.58
N LEU A 397 -0.25 -10.72 8.60
CA LEU A 397 -0.47 -9.27 8.45
C LEU A 397 -1.92 -8.93 8.12
N ARG A 398 -2.70 -9.83 7.51
CA ARG A 398 -4.14 -9.63 7.24
C ARG A 398 -4.99 -9.34 8.48
N GLN A 399 -4.52 -9.73 9.67
CA GLN A 399 -5.17 -9.37 10.94
C GLN A 399 -5.12 -7.86 11.23
N TYR A 400 -4.15 -7.16 10.65
CA TYR A 400 -3.87 -5.75 10.91
C TYR A 400 -3.97 -4.89 9.65
N VAL A 401 -3.71 -5.45 8.47
CA VAL A 401 -3.58 -4.73 7.20
C VAL A 401 -4.54 -5.29 6.17
N GLN A 402 -5.52 -4.48 5.80
CA GLN A 402 -6.48 -4.79 4.75
C GLN A 402 -5.93 -4.47 3.37
N PRO A 403 -6.41 -5.19 2.33
CA PRO A 403 -6.17 -4.78 0.95
C PRO A 403 -6.64 -3.35 0.71
N VAL A 404 -5.81 -2.56 0.04
CA VAL A 404 -6.11 -1.21 -0.43
C VAL A 404 -6.92 -1.37 -1.72
N LYS A 405 -8.25 -1.43 -1.59
CA LYS A 405 -9.19 -1.69 -2.69
C LYS A 405 -10.45 -0.82 -2.59
#